data_AF-A0A7W5K5C2-F1
#
_entry.id   AF-A0A7W5K5C2-F1
#
_cell.length_a   1.000
_cell.length_b   1.000
_cell.length_c   1.000
_cell.angle_alpha   90.00
_cell.angle_beta   90.00
_cell.angle_gamma   90.00
#
_symmetry.space_group_name_H-M   'P 1'
#
loop_
_entity.id
_entity.type
_entity.pdbx_description
1 polymer ?
#
loop_
_entity_poly.entity_id
_entity_poly.type
_entity_poly.pdbx_seq_one_letter_code
_entity_poly.pdbx_strand_id
1 'polypeptide(L)'
;MTHATILQQGTIHCFPAGLRDQKGDLVNAEVSAVVYDGKRLILASDKPIPGEQRSAVFALPMTSQGPDDSELEYFTTPLIKQAVKYEDFALTADGRHVLATTGFDRIDDVSHDLNAYNHLLIWPLGEPDKVQVVDPDPRDGVAGSLELRRKLDHAIGFPYYKIEGLAAIPGERGDGLLVFGIREQGQSHDDFAYVSRLVGAHYEISDQGNLVLIDEMHDLYAFEPGDHESVRFECGLSSLEYDPYHARLYLLTSFETEQDGVPHIGGYLWVMGLEDLPSGRQPTLVTTAEGSPLEFEHKAEGLAVLDHERLFVAYDNDRHMHLGSVDERDERHACEAPYSLLHVS
;
A
#
# COMPACT_ATOMS: atom_id res chain seq x y z
N MET A 1 24.71 -1.58 7.08
CA MET A 1 23.94 -2.12 5.95
C MET A 1 22.83 -2.94 6.56
N THR A 2 21.61 -2.77 6.06
CA THR A 2 20.45 -3.51 6.56
C THR A 2 20.33 -4.80 5.76
N HIS A 3 20.24 -5.91 6.48
CA HIS A 3 20.12 -7.24 5.91
C HIS A 3 18.74 -7.82 6.21
N ALA A 4 18.20 -8.61 5.30
CA ALA A 4 16.97 -9.34 5.50
C ALA A 4 17.11 -10.82 5.12
N THR A 5 16.37 -11.67 5.82
CA THR A 5 16.24 -13.10 5.53
C THR A 5 14.77 -13.46 5.51
N ILE A 6 14.33 -14.23 4.51
CA ILE A 6 12.97 -14.78 4.47
C ILE A 6 12.86 -15.86 5.56
N LEU A 7 12.01 -15.61 6.55
CA LEU A 7 11.71 -16.57 7.61
C LEU A 7 10.67 -17.60 7.17
N GLN A 8 9.67 -17.13 6.42
CA GLN A 8 8.53 -17.93 5.99
C GLN A 8 7.92 -17.33 4.73
N GLN A 9 7.36 -18.19 3.88
CA GLN A 9 6.51 -17.82 2.76
C GLN A 9 5.24 -18.67 2.82
N GLY A 10 4.17 -18.19 2.19
CA GLY A 10 2.94 -18.96 2.06
C GLY A 10 1.87 -18.22 1.28
N THR A 11 0.64 -18.69 1.38
CA THR A 11 -0.55 -18.08 0.78
C THR A 11 -1.63 -17.83 1.83
N ILE A 12 -2.46 -16.82 1.60
CA ILE A 12 -3.62 -16.45 2.43
C ILE A 12 -4.89 -16.64 1.63
N HIS A 13 -5.85 -17.43 2.12
CA HIS A 13 -7.19 -17.51 1.53
C HIS A 13 -7.99 -16.25 1.87
N CYS A 14 -8.07 -15.34 0.91
CA CYS A 14 -8.75 -14.05 1.07
C CYS A 14 -10.28 -14.18 1.01
N PHE A 15 -10.79 -15.24 0.38
CA PHE A 15 -12.22 -15.55 0.25
C PHE A 15 -12.46 -17.02 -0.15
N PRO A 16 -13.71 -17.52 -0.10
CA PRO A 16 -14.00 -18.88 -0.50
C PRO A 16 -13.68 -19.15 -1.98
N ALA A 17 -13.07 -20.31 -2.25
CA ALA A 17 -12.71 -20.73 -3.59
C ALA A 17 -13.92 -20.78 -4.55
N GLY A 18 -13.68 -20.43 -5.81
CA GLY A 18 -14.70 -20.46 -6.87
C GLY A 18 -15.68 -19.29 -6.85
N LEU A 19 -15.43 -18.25 -6.03
CA LEU A 19 -16.18 -17.00 -6.07
C LEU A 19 -16.09 -16.36 -7.47
N ARG A 20 -17.23 -15.87 -7.97
CA ARG A 20 -17.35 -15.21 -9.28
C ARG A 20 -17.94 -13.82 -9.14
N ASP A 21 -17.52 -12.93 -10.03
CA ASP A 21 -18.05 -11.58 -10.12
C ASP A 21 -19.41 -11.55 -10.85
N GLN A 22 -19.95 -10.34 -11.07
CA GLN A 22 -21.23 -10.15 -11.76
C GLN A 22 -21.19 -10.55 -13.24
N LYS A 23 -20.01 -10.61 -13.86
CA LYS A 23 -19.79 -11.05 -15.25
C LYS A 23 -19.60 -12.56 -15.35
N GLY A 24 -19.43 -13.24 -14.22
CA GLY A 24 -19.18 -14.67 -14.13
C GLY A 24 -17.69 -15.03 -14.17
N ASP A 25 -16.79 -14.05 -14.17
CA ASP A 25 -15.35 -14.27 -14.10
C ASP A 25 -14.94 -14.66 -12.67
N LEU A 26 -13.86 -15.42 -12.53
CA LEU A 26 -13.33 -15.73 -11.20
C LEU A 26 -12.83 -14.45 -10.54
N VAL A 27 -13.19 -14.27 -9.28
CA VAL A 27 -12.62 -13.19 -8.47
C VAL A 27 -11.19 -13.58 -8.12
N ASN A 28 -10.27 -12.65 -8.33
CA ASN A 28 -8.86 -12.80 -8.05
C ASN A 28 -8.48 -11.96 -6.82
N ALA A 29 -7.71 -12.55 -5.92
CA ALA A 29 -7.11 -11.87 -4.77
C ALA A 29 -5.87 -11.12 -5.26
N GLU A 30 -5.94 -9.80 -5.20
CA GLU A 30 -4.93 -8.84 -5.63
C GLU A 30 -4.63 -7.96 -4.41
N VAL A 31 -3.83 -8.46 -3.46
CA VAL A 31 -3.63 -7.82 -2.14
C VAL A 31 -2.48 -6.81 -2.23
N SER A 32 -2.85 -5.54 -2.21
CA SER A 32 -1.96 -4.40 -2.40
C SER A 32 -1.64 -3.65 -1.10
N ALA A 33 -2.54 -3.66 -0.11
CA ALA A 33 -2.36 -2.92 1.14
C ALA A 33 -2.34 -3.85 2.35
N VAL A 34 -1.49 -3.55 3.35
CA VAL A 34 -1.48 -4.24 4.65
C VAL A 34 -0.99 -3.32 5.76
N VAL A 35 -1.54 -3.50 6.96
CA VAL A 35 -1.01 -2.90 8.19
C VAL A 35 -1.14 -3.88 9.36
N TYR A 36 -0.26 -3.79 10.35
CA TYR A 36 -0.30 -4.62 11.55
C TYR A 36 -0.74 -3.85 12.79
N ASP A 37 -1.82 -4.29 13.44
CA ASP A 37 -2.39 -3.60 14.62
C ASP A 37 -1.78 -4.05 15.97
N GLY A 38 -0.68 -4.80 15.94
CA GLY A 38 -0.11 -5.46 17.13
C GLY A 38 -0.72 -6.82 17.45
N LYS A 39 -1.77 -7.24 16.73
CA LYS A 39 -2.40 -8.56 16.87
C LYS A 39 -2.80 -9.18 15.53
N ARG A 40 -3.33 -8.38 14.61
CA ARG A 40 -3.90 -8.79 13.33
C ARG A 40 -3.24 -8.04 12.20
N LEU A 41 -3.15 -8.70 11.05
CA LEU A 41 -2.97 -8.01 9.78
C LEU A 41 -4.34 -7.51 9.34
N ILE A 42 -4.41 -6.25 8.93
CA ILE A 42 -5.54 -5.68 8.20
C ILE A 42 -5.04 -5.52 6.76
N LEU A 43 -5.71 -6.16 5.81
CA LEU A 43 -5.31 -6.20 4.41
C LEU A 43 -6.40 -5.63 3.52
N ALA A 44 -6.04 -5.16 2.33
CA ALA A 44 -7.01 -4.86 1.28
C ALA A 44 -6.59 -5.46 -0.06
N SER A 45 -7.60 -5.89 -0.81
CA SER A 45 -7.44 -6.15 -2.23
C SER A 45 -7.74 -4.90 -3.05
N ASP A 46 -7.00 -4.68 -4.14
CA ASP A 46 -7.26 -3.60 -5.08
C ASP A 46 -8.62 -3.83 -5.83
N LYS A 47 -9.06 -5.10 -5.94
CA LYS A 47 -10.35 -5.48 -6.55
C LYS A 47 -11.45 -5.70 -5.50
N PRO A 48 -12.70 -5.33 -5.84
CA PRO A 48 -13.86 -5.66 -5.00
C PRO A 48 -14.05 -7.17 -4.83
N ILE A 49 -14.29 -7.60 -3.58
CA ILE A 49 -14.72 -8.97 -3.28
C ILE A 49 -16.25 -9.00 -3.18
N PRO A 50 -16.97 -9.60 -4.15
CA PRO A 50 -18.42 -9.47 -4.26
C PRO A 50 -19.16 -10.23 -3.16
N GLY A 51 -20.20 -9.60 -2.59
CA GLY A 51 -21.10 -10.20 -1.60
C GLY A 51 -21.51 -9.20 -0.51
N GLU A 52 -22.67 -9.41 0.10
CA GLU A 52 -23.13 -8.52 1.18
C GLU A 52 -22.22 -8.58 2.40
N GLN A 53 -21.79 -9.79 2.78
CA GLN A 53 -20.95 -10.07 3.95
C GLN A 53 -19.45 -10.15 3.61
N ARG A 54 -19.04 -9.58 2.47
CA ARG A 54 -17.65 -9.53 2.02
C ARG A 54 -17.26 -8.11 1.65
N SER A 55 -15.96 -7.86 1.67
CA SER A 55 -15.35 -6.58 1.38
C SER A 55 -13.94 -6.80 0.85
N ALA A 56 -13.42 -5.84 0.10
CA ALA A 56 -12.02 -5.82 -0.30
C ALA A 56 -11.08 -5.69 0.90
N VAL A 57 -11.56 -5.10 2.01
CA VAL A 57 -10.81 -4.97 3.27
C VAL A 57 -11.20 -6.06 4.24
N PHE A 58 -10.21 -6.73 4.79
CA PHE A 58 -10.38 -7.80 5.76
C PHE A 58 -9.22 -7.84 6.76
N ALA A 59 -9.44 -8.47 7.90
CA ALA A 59 -8.42 -8.66 8.93
C ALA A 59 -8.32 -10.13 9.33
N LEU A 60 -7.11 -10.55 9.70
CA LEU A 60 -6.84 -11.90 10.19
C LEU A 60 -5.77 -11.88 11.29
N PRO A 61 -5.79 -12.79 12.26
CA PRO A 61 -4.75 -12.87 13.29
C PRO A 61 -3.36 -13.12 12.70
N MET A 62 -2.36 -12.43 13.23
CA MET A 62 -0.95 -12.77 13.00
C MET A 62 -0.44 -13.57 14.20
N THR A 63 -0.05 -14.82 13.97
CA THR A 63 0.45 -15.72 15.01
C THR A 63 1.95 -15.93 14.89
N SER A 64 2.54 -16.70 15.83
CA SER A 64 3.93 -17.13 15.71
C SER A 64 4.17 -18.10 14.54
N GLN A 65 3.12 -18.68 13.95
CA GLN A 65 3.19 -19.54 12.77
C GLN A 65 2.87 -18.79 11.47
N GLY A 66 2.67 -17.47 11.55
CA GLY A 66 2.24 -16.65 10.42
C GLY A 66 0.76 -16.26 10.48
N PRO A 67 0.22 -15.72 9.37
CA PRO A 67 -1.19 -15.32 9.25
C PRO A 67 -2.13 -16.53 9.41
N ASP A 68 -3.22 -16.36 10.16
CA ASP A 68 -4.28 -17.37 10.34
C ASP A 68 -5.55 -16.93 9.61
N ASP A 69 -5.73 -17.41 8.39
CA ASP A 69 -6.88 -17.08 7.54
C ASP A 69 -8.19 -17.79 7.93
N SER A 70 -8.16 -18.71 8.91
CA SER A 70 -9.35 -19.39 9.39
C SER A 70 -10.26 -18.50 10.24
N GLU A 71 -9.71 -17.41 10.79
CA GLU A 71 -10.40 -16.39 11.59
C GLU A 71 -10.60 -15.06 10.83
N LEU A 72 -10.62 -15.09 9.49
CA LEU A 72 -10.75 -13.90 8.66
C LEU A 72 -12.08 -13.16 8.91
N GLU A 73 -11.97 -11.84 9.09
CA GLU A 73 -13.08 -10.91 9.31
C GLU A 73 -13.13 -9.86 8.19
N TYR A 74 -14.26 -9.70 7.50
CA TYR A 74 -14.44 -8.65 6.48
C TYR A 74 -14.97 -7.34 7.09
N PHE A 75 -14.38 -6.21 6.70
CA PHE A 75 -14.89 -4.89 7.08
C PHE A 75 -15.94 -4.43 6.08
N THR A 76 -17.21 -4.62 6.43
CA THR A 76 -18.35 -4.46 5.51
C THR A 76 -19.07 -3.12 5.60
N THR A 77 -18.52 -2.17 6.37
CA THR A 77 -19.06 -0.81 6.48
C THR A 77 -19.19 -0.16 5.09
N PRO A 78 -20.30 0.53 4.77
CA PRO A 78 -20.56 0.98 3.40
C PRO A 78 -19.46 1.81 2.74
N LEU A 79 -18.82 2.73 3.48
CA LEU A 79 -17.72 3.56 2.93
C LEU A 79 -16.50 2.72 2.54
N ILE A 80 -16.17 1.70 3.34
CA ILE A 80 -15.08 0.76 3.03
C ILE A 80 -15.41 -0.07 1.78
N LYS A 81 -16.66 -0.53 1.64
CA LYS A 81 -17.08 -1.30 0.46
C LYS A 81 -17.18 -0.48 -0.83
N GLN A 82 -17.35 0.83 -0.72
CA GLN A 82 -17.52 1.73 -1.87
C GLN A 82 -16.20 2.16 -2.50
N ALA A 83 -15.14 2.28 -1.70
CA ALA A 83 -13.80 2.53 -2.23
C ALA A 83 -13.31 1.32 -3.03
N VAL A 84 -12.58 1.58 -4.10
CA VAL A 84 -11.99 0.57 -4.98
C VAL A 84 -10.54 0.93 -5.27
N LYS A 85 -9.72 -0.07 -5.64
CA LYS A 85 -8.27 0.09 -5.76
C LYS A 85 -7.65 0.64 -4.49
N TYR A 86 -7.84 -0.06 -3.38
CA TYR A 86 -6.96 0.15 -2.24
C TYR A 86 -5.53 -0.12 -2.70
N GLU A 87 -4.59 0.76 -2.37
CA GLU A 87 -3.19 0.58 -2.78
C GLU A 87 -2.27 0.56 -1.56
N ASP A 88 -2.58 1.27 -0.47
CA ASP A 88 -1.77 1.16 0.75
C ASP A 88 -2.56 1.51 2.02
N PHE A 89 -2.05 1.02 3.16
CA PHE A 89 -2.56 1.28 4.50
C PHE A 89 -1.46 1.88 5.39
N ALA A 90 -1.85 2.67 6.38
CA ALA A 90 -0.94 3.14 7.42
C ALA A 90 -1.64 3.16 8.78
N LEU A 91 -0.88 3.03 9.86
CA LEU A 91 -1.31 3.54 11.16
C LEU A 91 -0.86 5.00 11.31
N THR A 92 -1.65 5.80 12.02
CA THR A 92 -1.14 7.09 12.54
C THR A 92 0.08 6.85 13.42
N ALA A 93 0.97 7.83 13.56
CA ALA A 93 2.24 7.67 14.27
C ALA A 93 2.09 7.23 15.74
N ASP A 94 0.92 7.48 16.34
CA ASP A 94 0.53 7.05 17.69
C ASP A 94 -0.17 5.69 17.74
N GLY A 95 -0.37 5.02 16.60
CA GLY A 95 -1.02 3.72 16.46
C GLY A 95 -2.53 3.73 16.71
N ARG A 96 -3.19 4.89 16.80
CA ARG A 96 -4.60 4.97 17.24
C ARG A 96 -5.62 4.93 16.10
N HIS A 97 -5.22 5.24 14.86
CA HIS A 97 -6.11 5.21 13.70
C HIS A 97 -5.49 4.44 12.56
N VAL A 98 -6.35 3.82 11.75
CA VAL A 98 -5.99 3.24 10.46
C VAL A 98 -6.33 4.26 9.38
N LEU A 99 -5.40 4.43 8.45
CA LEU A 99 -5.52 5.20 7.23
C LEU A 99 -5.51 4.24 6.06
N ALA A 100 -6.36 4.50 5.07
CA ALA A 100 -6.43 3.70 3.85
C ALA A 100 -6.52 4.59 2.62
N THR A 101 -5.57 4.46 1.70
CA THR A 101 -5.58 5.18 0.43
C THR A 101 -5.99 4.26 -0.71
N THR A 102 -6.72 4.82 -1.66
CA THR A 102 -6.85 4.24 -3.00
C THR A 102 -5.80 4.82 -3.94
N GLY A 103 -5.80 4.37 -5.20
CA GLY A 103 -4.75 4.75 -6.15
C GLY A 103 -4.79 6.18 -6.71
N PHE A 104 -5.91 6.90 -6.60
CA PHE A 104 -6.12 8.21 -7.23
C PHE A 104 -5.81 8.24 -8.75
N ASP A 105 -5.80 7.08 -9.41
CA ASP A 105 -5.35 6.91 -10.80
C ASP A 105 -6.35 7.46 -11.84
N ARG A 106 -7.63 7.56 -11.48
CA ARG A 106 -8.71 7.90 -12.42
C ARG A 106 -9.65 8.92 -11.83
N ILE A 107 -10.04 9.90 -12.63
CA ILE A 107 -11.09 10.87 -12.28
C ILE A 107 -11.93 11.19 -13.51
N ASP A 108 -13.22 11.42 -13.30
CA ASP A 108 -14.12 11.98 -14.30
C ASP A 108 -14.80 13.20 -13.69
N ASP A 109 -14.35 14.39 -14.12
CA ASP A 109 -14.82 15.67 -13.61
C ASP A 109 -16.28 15.98 -13.97
N VAL A 110 -16.88 15.23 -14.89
CA VAL A 110 -18.25 15.45 -15.36
C VAL A 110 -19.22 14.46 -14.73
N SER A 111 -18.92 13.15 -14.81
CA SER A 111 -19.83 12.10 -14.33
C SER A 111 -19.65 11.77 -12.86
N HIS A 112 -18.44 11.93 -12.33
CA HIS A 112 -18.02 11.47 -11.00
C HIS A 112 -18.08 9.95 -10.81
N ASP A 113 -18.29 9.18 -11.87
CA ASP A 113 -18.37 7.71 -11.83
C ASP A 113 -17.04 7.07 -11.35
N LEU A 114 -15.94 7.83 -11.40
CA LEU A 114 -14.60 7.40 -11.00
C LEU A 114 -14.19 7.90 -9.61
N ASN A 115 -15.07 8.54 -8.85
CA ASN A 115 -14.71 9.02 -7.51
C ASN A 115 -14.38 7.87 -6.52
N ALA A 116 -14.89 6.66 -6.79
CA ALA A 116 -14.53 5.45 -6.04
C ALA A 116 -13.00 5.20 -5.97
N TYR A 117 -12.25 5.67 -6.97
CA TYR A 117 -10.79 5.55 -7.07
C TYR A 117 -10.02 6.62 -6.28
N ASN A 118 -10.70 7.60 -5.68
CA ASN A 118 -10.09 8.76 -5.03
C ASN A 118 -10.57 8.86 -3.57
N HIS A 119 -10.07 7.98 -2.71
CA HIS A 119 -10.39 7.96 -1.29
C HIS A 119 -9.10 7.94 -0.45
N LEU A 120 -9.08 8.81 0.55
CA LEU A 120 -8.36 8.57 1.79
C LEU A 120 -9.40 8.39 2.89
N LEU A 121 -9.40 7.21 3.50
CA LEU A 121 -10.28 6.86 4.60
C LEU A 121 -9.50 6.85 5.91
N ILE A 122 -10.18 7.19 7.00
CA ILE A 122 -9.64 7.10 8.36
C ILE A 122 -10.68 6.48 9.31
N TRP A 123 -10.25 5.62 10.22
CA TRP A 123 -11.06 5.17 11.35
C TRP A 123 -10.21 4.89 12.60
N PRO A 124 -10.77 5.02 13.82
CA PRO A 124 -10.10 4.57 15.02
C PRO A 124 -9.81 3.07 14.96
N LEU A 125 -8.62 2.67 15.40
CA LEU A 125 -8.19 1.28 15.35
C LEU A 125 -9.17 0.38 16.13
N GLY A 126 -9.62 -0.69 15.48
CA GLY A 126 -10.61 -1.61 16.02
C GLY A 126 -12.07 -1.14 15.87
N GLU A 127 -12.33 0.03 15.28
CA GLU A 127 -13.67 0.57 15.07
C GLU A 127 -13.94 0.92 13.58
N PRO A 128 -13.87 -0.05 12.64
CA PRO A 128 -14.06 0.21 11.21
C PRO A 128 -15.43 0.82 10.86
N ASP A 129 -16.46 0.60 11.70
CA ASP A 129 -17.78 1.20 11.54
C ASP A 129 -17.81 2.72 11.73
N LYS A 130 -16.74 3.31 12.28
CA LYS A 130 -16.56 4.77 12.44
C LYS A 130 -15.73 5.41 11.32
N VAL A 131 -15.55 4.71 10.21
CA VAL A 131 -14.83 5.22 9.05
C VAL A 131 -15.37 6.55 8.54
N GLN A 132 -14.44 7.43 8.20
CA GLN A 132 -14.69 8.76 7.66
C GLN A 132 -13.84 8.97 6.40
N VAL A 133 -14.33 9.81 5.50
CA VAL A 133 -13.58 10.27 4.34
C VAL A 133 -12.79 11.51 4.75
N VAL A 134 -11.50 11.53 4.43
CA VAL A 134 -10.61 12.68 4.63
C VAL A 134 -10.79 13.64 3.46
N ASP A 135 -10.92 14.94 3.76
CA ASP A 135 -11.09 16.01 2.75
C ASP A 135 -12.13 15.65 1.66
N PRO A 136 -13.39 15.38 2.04
CA PRO A 136 -14.41 14.87 1.14
C PRO A 136 -14.84 15.89 0.06
N ASP A 137 -15.53 15.43 -0.97
CA ASP A 137 -16.23 16.31 -1.92
C ASP A 137 -17.18 17.27 -1.17
N PRO A 138 -17.12 18.58 -1.43
CA PRO A 138 -17.98 19.56 -0.77
C PRO A 138 -19.45 19.48 -1.21
N ARG A 139 -19.77 18.66 -2.22
CA ARG A 139 -21.13 18.48 -2.74
C ARG A 139 -21.80 17.29 -2.06
N ASP A 140 -22.99 17.54 -1.53
CA ASP A 140 -23.77 16.53 -0.81
C ASP A 140 -23.98 15.25 -1.62
N GLY A 141 -23.70 14.10 -1.00
CA GLY A 141 -24.00 12.78 -1.54
C GLY A 141 -22.97 12.21 -2.52
N VAL A 142 -21.87 12.92 -2.77
CA VAL A 142 -20.74 12.41 -3.56
C VAL A 142 -19.68 11.84 -2.60
N ALA A 143 -19.46 10.53 -2.64
CA ALA A 143 -18.38 9.88 -1.90
C ALA A 143 -17.04 10.09 -2.62
N GLY A 144 -15.96 10.35 -1.87
CA GLY A 144 -14.60 10.55 -2.40
C GLY A 144 -13.89 11.75 -1.78
N SER A 145 -12.56 11.71 -1.79
CA SER A 145 -11.64 12.73 -1.26
C SER A 145 -11.27 13.75 -2.34
N LEU A 146 -12.24 14.45 -2.93
CA LEU A 146 -11.96 15.39 -4.02
C LEU A 146 -11.25 16.67 -3.57
N GLU A 147 -11.45 17.14 -2.34
CA GLU A 147 -10.64 18.26 -1.84
C GLU A 147 -9.19 17.82 -1.61
N LEU A 148 -8.96 16.58 -1.19
CA LEU A 148 -7.62 16.01 -1.12
C LEU A 148 -6.98 15.91 -2.52
N ARG A 149 -7.74 15.43 -3.51
CA ARG A 149 -7.31 15.35 -4.90
C ARG A 149 -6.79 16.71 -5.39
N ARG A 150 -7.52 17.80 -5.15
CA ARG A 150 -7.07 19.14 -5.57
C ARG A 150 -5.77 19.57 -4.90
N LYS A 151 -5.58 19.23 -3.61
CA LYS A 151 -4.32 19.49 -2.90
C LYS A 151 -3.17 18.69 -3.50
N LEU A 152 -3.41 17.41 -3.82
CA LEU A 152 -2.47 16.55 -4.53
C LEU A 152 -2.15 17.07 -5.94
N ASP A 153 -3.15 17.46 -6.73
CA ASP A 153 -2.98 18.01 -8.08
C ASP A 153 -2.04 19.24 -8.05
N HIS A 154 -2.20 20.10 -7.04
CA HIS A 154 -1.36 21.29 -6.87
C HIS A 154 0.09 20.93 -6.53
N ALA A 155 0.31 19.98 -5.61
CA ALA A 155 1.65 19.56 -5.20
C ALA A 155 2.37 18.74 -6.29
N ILE A 156 1.65 17.84 -6.96
CA ILE A 156 2.21 16.92 -7.93
C ILE A 156 2.48 17.62 -9.26
N GLY A 157 1.55 18.47 -9.72
CA GLY A 157 1.72 19.27 -10.93
C GLY A 157 1.55 18.51 -12.26
N PHE A 158 1.03 17.27 -12.21
CA PHE A 158 0.72 16.45 -13.39
C PHE A 158 -0.78 16.13 -13.45
N PRO A 159 -1.37 16.06 -14.65
CA PRO A 159 -2.78 15.70 -14.81
C PRO A 159 -3.07 14.22 -14.46
N TYR A 160 -2.09 13.34 -14.62
CA TYR A 160 -2.17 11.94 -14.21
C TYR A 160 -1.10 11.62 -13.17
N TYR A 161 -1.49 10.88 -12.15
CA TYR A 161 -0.59 10.25 -11.20
C TYR A 161 -1.28 9.05 -10.54
N LYS A 162 -0.48 8.14 -10.00
CA LYS A 162 -0.94 7.02 -9.17
C LYS A 162 -0.23 7.05 -7.82
N ILE A 163 -1.02 6.91 -6.75
CA ILE A 163 -0.54 6.74 -5.38
C ILE A 163 -0.51 5.24 -5.07
N GLU A 164 0.62 4.74 -4.62
CA GLU A 164 0.73 3.37 -4.08
C GLU A 164 1.49 3.31 -2.75
N GLY A 165 1.99 4.45 -2.24
CA GLY A 165 2.57 4.51 -0.90
C GLY A 165 1.72 5.36 0.05
N LEU A 166 1.61 4.94 1.30
CA LEU A 166 1.01 5.73 2.37
C LEU A 166 1.73 5.49 3.69
N ALA A 167 2.26 6.55 4.30
CA ALA A 167 2.77 6.47 5.66
C ALA A 167 2.30 7.68 6.48
N ALA A 168 2.10 7.48 7.78
CA ALA A 168 1.94 8.56 8.73
C ALA A 168 3.08 8.51 9.76
N ILE A 169 3.98 9.48 9.68
CA ILE A 169 5.18 9.55 10.51
C ILE A 169 5.04 10.64 11.57
N PRO A 170 5.85 10.61 12.65
CA PRO A 170 5.91 11.71 13.60
C PRO A 170 6.23 13.03 12.89
N GLY A 171 5.43 14.06 13.17
CA GLY A 171 5.61 15.40 12.61
C GLY A 171 6.26 16.34 13.62
N GLU A 172 6.90 17.40 13.11
CA GLU A 172 7.37 18.50 13.96
C GLU A 172 6.23 19.49 14.29
N ARG A 173 5.08 19.34 13.63
CA ARG A 173 3.86 20.16 13.76
C ARG A 173 2.63 19.24 13.78
N GLY A 174 1.64 19.56 14.61
CA GLY A 174 0.41 18.77 14.71
C GLY A 174 0.63 17.41 15.35
N ASP A 175 -0.20 16.44 14.96
CA ASP A 175 -0.10 15.05 15.41
C ASP A 175 0.89 14.23 14.56
N GLY A 176 1.10 14.59 13.29
CA GLY A 176 1.98 13.85 12.40
C GLY A 176 2.22 14.51 11.05
N LEU A 177 3.05 13.87 10.22
CA LEU A 177 3.21 14.15 8.79
C LEU A 177 2.60 12.99 8.01
N LEU A 178 1.63 13.30 7.14
CA LEU A 178 1.04 12.34 6.21
C LEU A 178 1.86 12.36 4.92
N VAL A 179 2.33 11.19 4.49
CA VAL A 179 3.22 11.00 3.35
C VAL A 179 2.56 10.08 2.34
N PHE A 180 2.41 10.57 1.11
CA PHE A 180 1.94 9.81 -0.03
C PHE A 180 3.11 9.46 -0.94
N GLY A 181 3.15 8.20 -1.33
CA GLY A 181 4.08 7.66 -2.32
C GLY A 181 3.47 7.69 -3.70
N ILE A 182 4.06 8.49 -4.59
CA ILE A 182 3.69 8.57 -5.99
C ILE A 182 4.51 7.53 -6.75
N ARG A 183 3.80 6.64 -7.46
CA ARG A 183 4.38 5.61 -8.33
C ARG A 183 4.48 6.05 -9.77
N GLU A 184 3.41 6.65 -10.27
CA GLU A 184 3.27 7.03 -11.67
C GLU A 184 2.94 8.50 -11.73
N GLN A 185 3.46 9.22 -12.72
CA GLN A 185 3.01 10.57 -13.06
C GLN A 185 3.22 10.86 -14.54
N GLY A 186 2.30 11.62 -15.15
CA GLY A 186 2.32 11.82 -16.60
C GLY A 186 1.16 12.65 -17.15
N GLN A 187 0.95 12.55 -18.47
CA GLN A 187 -0.17 13.19 -19.15
C GLN A 187 -1.46 12.37 -19.04
N SER A 188 -1.35 11.04 -19.01
CA SER A 188 -2.46 10.10 -18.95
C SER A 188 -2.02 8.73 -18.45
N HIS A 189 -2.97 7.84 -18.16
CA HIS A 189 -2.73 6.46 -17.72
C HIS A 189 -1.99 5.56 -18.73
N ASP A 190 -1.78 6.04 -19.95
CA ASP A 190 -1.02 5.39 -21.03
C ASP A 190 0.19 6.22 -21.49
N ASP A 191 0.44 7.36 -20.85
CA ASP A 191 1.59 8.26 -21.08
C ASP A 191 2.09 8.79 -19.73
N PHE A 192 2.83 7.94 -19.03
CA PHE A 192 3.40 8.20 -17.71
C PHE A 192 4.82 7.64 -17.58
N ALA A 193 5.53 8.10 -16.54
CA ALA A 193 6.77 7.52 -16.09
C ALA A 193 6.59 6.90 -14.69
N TYR A 194 7.28 5.79 -14.44
CA TYR A 194 7.48 5.29 -13.08
C TYR A 194 8.37 6.27 -12.31
N VAL A 195 8.01 6.53 -11.06
CA VAL A 195 8.69 7.43 -10.14
C VAL A 195 8.70 6.84 -8.73
N SER A 196 9.63 7.32 -7.91
CA SER A 196 9.62 7.11 -6.46
C SER A 196 9.69 8.47 -5.76
N ARG A 197 8.54 9.15 -5.73
CA ARG A 197 8.37 10.52 -5.22
C ARG A 197 7.44 10.55 -4.02
N LEU A 198 7.80 11.32 -3.00
CA LEU A 198 7.05 11.49 -1.77
C LEU A 198 6.50 12.91 -1.70
N VAL A 199 5.19 13.03 -1.52
CA VAL A 199 4.50 14.31 -1.26
C VAL A 199 3.73 14.19 0.06
N GLY A 200 3.53 15.30 0.76
CA GLY A 200 2.84 15.23 2.04
C GLY A 200 2.53 16.57 2.67
N ALA A 201 1.86 16.51 3.82
CA ALA A 201 1.47 17.65 4.62
C ALA A 201 1.34 17.22 6.09
N HIS A 202 1.54 18.17 7.01
CA HIS A 202 1.28 17.93 8.42
C HIS A 202 -0.22 17.83 8.65
N TYR A 203 -0.60 17.02 9.63
CA TYR A 203 -2.00 16.81 9.99
C TYR A 203 -2.21 16.81 11.51
N GLU A 204 -3.47 16.99 11.88
CA GLU A 204 -4.00 16.72 13.21
C GLU A 204 -5.26 15.86 13.10
N ILE A 205 -5.58 15.14 14.17
CA ILE A 205 -6.86 14.46 14.32
C ILE A 205 -7.81 15.40 15.06
N SER A 206 -8.86 15.82 14.37
CA SER A 206 -9.92 16.66 14.94
C SER A 206 -10.64 15.98 16.11
N ASP A 207 -11.39 16.76 16.91
CA ASP A 207 -12.24 16.24 17.99
C ASP A 207 -13.28 15.20 17.51
N GLN A 208 -13.59 15.17 16.21
CA GLN A 208 -14.50 14.21 15.59
C GLN A 208 -13.80 12.92 15.13
N GLY A 209 -12.48 12.82 15.32
CA GLY A 209 -11.68 11.66 14.91
C GLY A 209 -11.31 11.65 13.42
N ASN A 210 -11.52 12.76 12.69
CA ASN A 210 -11.13 12.88 11.29
C ASN A 210 -9.76 13.56 11.14
N LEU A 211 -9.02 13.22 10.08
CA LEU A 211 -7.75 13.84 9.72
C LEU A 211 -7.98 15.21 9.08
N VAL A 212 -7.25 16.21 9.55
CA VAL A 212 -7.24 17.57 9.00
C VAL A 212 -5.82 17.97 8.67
N LEU A 213 -5.57 18.33 7.41
CA LEU A 213 -4.29 18.89 6.99
C LEU A 213 -4.14 20.32 7.53
N ILE A 214 -3.03 20.60 8.21
CA ILE A 214 -2.78 21.89 8.90
C ILE A 214 -1.77 22.78 8.18
N ASP A 215 -1.20 22.30 7.07
CA ASP A 215 -0.43 23.08 6.11
C ASP A 215 -0.62 22.58 4.67
N GLU A 216 0.07 23.23 3.73
CA GLU A 216 -0.04 22.92 2.31
C GLU A 216 0.69 21.63 1.97
N MET A 217 0.09 20.86 1.07
CA MET A 217 0.73 19.68 0.50
C MET A 217 1.91 20.10 -0.38
N HIS A 218 3.05 19.45 -0.20
CA HIS A 218 4.29 19.80 -0.88
C HIS A 218 5.17 18.57 -1.11
N ASP A 219 6.17 18.75 -1.98
CA ASP A 219 7.24 17.78 -2.18
C ASP A 219 8.05 17.57 -0.91
N LEU A 220 8.18 16.31 -0.50
CA LEU A 220 9.02 15.91 0.62
C LEU A 220 10.35 15.34 0.12
N TYR A 221 10.30 14.47 -0.89
CA TYR A 221 11.47 13.70 -1.30
C TYR A 221 11.25 13.04 -2.67
N ALA A 222 12.34 12.70 -3.36
CA ALA A 222 12.30 11.77 -4.49
C ALA A 222 13.65 11.06 -4.61
N PHE A 223 13.63 9.80 -5.07
CA PHE A 223 14.82 9.07 -5.46
C PHE A 223 14.59 8.29 -6.76
N GLU A 224 15.69 7.85 -7.37
CA GLU A 224 15.69 7.07 -8.60
C GLU A 224 16.27 5.68 -8.30
N PRO A 225 15.43 4.64 -8.16
CA PRO A 225 15.90 3.27 -7.93
C PRO A 225 16.94 2.82 -8.96
N GLY A 226 16.78 3.23 -10.23
CA GLY A 226 17.66 2.86 -11.33
C GLY A 226 19.09 3.39 -11.23
N ASP A 227 19.34 4.39 -10.37
CA ASP A 227 20.70 4.90 -10.12
C ASP A 227 21.55 3.91 -9.30
N HIS A 228 20.92 2.93 -8.63
CA HIS A 228 21.62 1.89 -7.86
C HIS A 228 22.03 0.73 -8.77
N GLU A 229 23.33 0.41 -8.84
CA GLU A 229 23.91 -0.56 -9.79
C GLU A 229 23.31 -1.98 -9.73
N SER A 230 22.70 -2.34 -8.59
CA SER A 230 22.10 -3.65 -8.37
C SER A 230 20.61 -3.74 -8.70
N VAL A 231 19.96 -2.63 -9.05
CA VAL A 231 18.57 -2.61 -9.53
C VAL A 231 18.57 -2.90 -11.03
N ARG A 232 17.87 -3.96 -11.43
CA ARG A 232 17.96 -4.52 -12.79
C ARG A 232 16.79 -4.14 -13.69
N PHE A 233 15.67 -3.75 -13.10
CA PHE A 233 14.42 -3.47 -13.79
C PHE A 233 13.94 -2.07 -13.42
N GLU A 234 13.32 -1.37 -14.37
CA GLU A 234 12.59 -0.13 -14.09
C GLU A 234 11.45 -0.46 -13.12
N CYS A 235 11.43 0.22 -11.98
CA CYS A 235 10.45 -0.01 -10.92
C CYS A 235 9.89 1.31 -10.41
N GLY A 236 8.66 1.25 -9.90
CA GLY A 236 8.00 2.35 -9.21
C GLY A 236 7.81 2.01 -7.73
N LEU A 237 7.55 3.03 -6.92
CA LEU A 237 7.17 2.84 -5.53
C LEU A 237 5.83 2.09 -5.43
N SER A 238 5.74 1.09 -4.54
CA SER A 238 4.58 0.21 -4.36
C SER A 238 4.03 0.16 -2.93
N SER A 239 4.78 0.62 -1.94
CA SER A 239 4.28 0.89 -0.58
C SER A 239 5.29 1.71 0.24
N LEU A 240 4.78 2.36 1.29
CA LEU A 240 5.58 3.03 2.30
C LEU A 240 5.15 2.55 3.68
N GLU A 241 6.10 2.14 4.51
CA GLU A 241 5.77 1.72 5.88
C GLU A 241 6.68 2.40 6.89
N TYR A 242 6.07 2.92 7.96
CA TYR A 242 6.80 3.53 9.06
C TYR A 242 7.19 2.49 10.10
N ASP A 243 8.49 2.40 10.42
CA ASP A 243 9.00 1.60 11.53
C ASP A 243 9.19 2.47 12.78
N PRO A 244 8.25 2.42 13.75
CA PRO A 244 8.34 3.21 14.97
C PRO A 244 9.44 2.73 15.92
N TYR A 245 9.96 1.50 15.76
CA TYR A 245 10.99 0.95 16.64
C TYR A 245 12.38 1.54 16.34
N HIS A 246 12.60 1.95 15.09
CA HIS A 246 13.90 2.44 14.62
C HIS A 246 13.84 3.86 14.04
N ALA A 247 12.68 4.51 14.05
CA ALA A 247 12.47 5.82 13.46
C ALA A 247 12.96 5.88 12.00
N ARG A 248 12.46 4.95 11.18
CA ARG A 248 12.82 4.83 9.76
C ARG A 248 11.59 4.53 8.90
N LEU A 249 11.72 4.79 7.60
CA LEU A 249 10.79 4.37 6.57
C LEU A 249 11.36 3.16 5.85
N TYR A 250 10.51 2.17 5.62
CA TYR A 250 10.71 1.22 4.55
C TYR A 250 9.97 1.70 3.30
N LEU A 251 10.62 1.53 2.16
CA LEU A 251 10.04 1.82 0.87
C LEU A 251 10.08 0.53 0.06
N LEU A 252 8.93 0.12 -0.45
CA LEU A 252 8.83 -1.01 -1.35
C LEU A 252 8.73 -0.46 -2.78
N THR A 253 9.48 -1.06 -3.70
CA THR A 253 9.34 -0.77 -5.13
C THR A 253 9.04 -2.05 -5.87
N SER A 254 8.14 -2.01 -6.85
CA SER A 254 7.77 -3.18 -7.65
C SER A 254 7.92 -2.92 -9.14
N PHE A 255 8.08 -3.99 -9.91
CA PHE A 255 8.18 -3.95 -11.35
C PHE A 255 7.38 -5.07 -12.00
N GLU A 256 6.84 -4.76 -13.19
CA GLU A 256 6.34 -5.71 -14.16
C GLU A 256 6.83 -5.24 -15.53
N THR A 257 7.87 -5.89 -16.05
CA THR A 257 8.55 -5.48 -17.29
C THR A 257 8.72 -6.65 -18.24
N GLU A 258 8.93 -6.37 -19.51
CA GLU A 258 9.33 -7.38 -20.50
C GLU A 258 10.75 -7.05 -20.99
N GLN A 259 11.69 -7.98 -20.81
CA GLN A 259 13.05 -7.87 -21.35
C GLN A 259 13.30 -9.03 -22.31
N ASP A 260 13.71 -8.72 -23.55
CA ASP A 260 13.97 -9.71 -24.59
C ASP A 260 12.81 -10.70 -24.83
N GLY A 261 11.56 -10.26 -24.65
CA GLY A 261 10.36 -11.09 -24.78
C GLY A 261 10.07 -11.99 -23.58
N VAL A 262 10.79 -11.81 -22.47
CA VAL A 262 10.59 -12.52 -21.21
C VAL A 262 9.93 -11.59 -20.20
N PRO A 263 8.75 -11.93 -19.67
CA PRO A 263 8.12 -11.17 -18.61
C PRO A 263 8.89 -11.35 -17.29
N HIS A 264 9.09 -10.24 -16.60
CA HIS A 264 9.73 -10.14 -15.29
C HIS A 264 8.80 -9.42 -14.33
N ILE A 265 8.61 -10.02 -13.16
CA ILE A 265 7.81 -9.47 -12.08
C ILE A 265 8.62 -9.59 -10.79
N GLY A 266 8.48 -8.62 -9.89
CA GLY A 266 9.21 -8.63 -8.64
C GLY A 266 9.17 -7.31 -7.89
N GLY A 267 10.11 -7.16 -6.97
CA GLY A 267 10.30 -5.90 -6.25
C GLY A 267 11.59 -5.86 -5.44
N TYR A 268 11.85 -4.69 -4.85
CA TYR A 268 12.99 -4.40 -4.00
C TYR A 268 12.54 -3.73 -2.72
N LEU A 269 13.25 -4.01 -1.62
CA LEU A 269 13.04 -3.34 -0.34
C LEU A 269 14.16 -2.33 -0.06
N TRP A 270 13.76 -1.13 0.34
CA TRP A 270 14.65 -0.03 0.67
C TRP A 270 14.39 0.46 2.09
N VAL A 271 15.38 1.12 2.68
CA VAL A 271 15.28 1.69 4.02
C VAL A 271 15.91 3.07 4.11
N MET A 272 15.26 3.98 4.82
CA MET A 272 15.69 5.36 5.04
C MET A 272 15.41 5.78 6.49
N GLY A 273 16.37 6.37 7.19
CA GLY A 273 16.11 7.00 8.50
C GLY A 273 15.19 8.22 8.35
N LEU A 274 14.32 8.49 9.33
CA LEU A 274 13.43 9.66 9.24
C LEU A 274 14.19 10.99 9.15
N GLU A 275 15.34 11.09 9.79
CA GLU A 275 16.21 12.26 9.72
C GLU A 275 16.82 12.49 8.32
N ASP A 276 16.83 11.45 7.49
CA ASP A 276 17.41 11.49 6.16
C ASP A 276 16.47 12.10 5.12
N LEU A 277 15.17 12.00 5.35
CA LEU A 277 14.11 12.55 4.51
C LEU A 277 14.31 14.06 4.23
N PRO A 278 14.40 14.96 5.25
CA PRO A 278 14.64 16.39 4.99
C PRO A 278 16.04 16.69 4.46
N SER A 279 17.00 15.79 4.67
CA SER A 279 18.40 15.97 4.21
C SER A 279 18.62 15.56 2.76
N GLY A 280 17.64 14.89 2.13
CA GLY A 280 17.74 14.40 0.77
C GLY A 280 18.72 13.23 0.60
N ARG A 281 19.06 12.49 1.66
CA ARG A 281 19.96 11.33 1.55
C ARG A 281 19.24 10.18 0.84
N GLN A 282 19.96 9.44 -0.01
CA GLN A 282 19.43 8.29 -0.73
C GLN A 282 19.03 7.16 0.23
N PRO A 283 17.89 6.47 0.01
CA PRO A 283 17.59 5.25 0.76
C PRO A 283 18.63 4.16 0.45
N THR A 284 18.82 3.25 1.40
CA THR A 284 19.72 2.12 1.23
C THR A 284 18.95 0.89 0.78
N LEU A 285 19.43 0.20 -0.25
CA LEU A 285 18.87 -1.07 -0.70
C LEU A 285 19.10 -2.14 0.38
N VAL A 286 18.04 -2.86 0.74
CA VAL A 286 18.15 -3.99 1.67
C VAL A 286 18.75 -5.19 0.93
N THR A 287 19.67 -5.89 1.62
CA THR A 287 20.40 -7.02 1.05
C THR A 287 20.07 -8.32 1.78
N THR A 288 20.35 -9.46 1.15
CA THR A 288 20.37 -10.76 1.82
C THR A 288 21.55 -10.85 2.80
N ALA A 289 21.60 -11.92 3.60
CA ALA A 289 22.73 -12.18 4.49
C ALA A 289 24.07 -12.35 3.74
N GLU A 290 24.02 -12.76 2.47
CA GLU A 290 25.18 -12.93 1.59
C GLU A 290 25.63 -11.61 0.93
N GLY A 291 24.87 -10.52 1.12
CA GLY A 291 25.17 -9.19 0.59
C GLY A 291 24.64 -8.90 -0.81
N SER A 292 23.88 -9.80 -1.40
CA SER A 292 23.13 -9.55 -2.66
C SER A 292 21.89 -8.69 -2.38
N PRO A 293 21.34 -7.93 -3.34
CA PRO A 293 20.03 -7.29 -3.18
C PRO A 293 18.95 -8.28 -2.75
N LEU A 294 18.07 -7.87 -1.85
CA LEU A 294 16.80 -8.56 -1.65
C LEU A 294 15.86 -8.22 -2.81
N GLU A 295 15.81 -9.09 -3.82
CA GLU A 295 14.84 -9.03 -4.91
C GLU A 295 13.74 -10.07 -4.66
N PHE A 296 12.48 -9.62 -4.63
CA PHE A 296 11.33 -10.50 -4.49
C PHE A 296 10.96 -11.14 -5.84
N GLU A 297 10.58 -12.43 -5.82
CA GLU A 297 10.11 -13.17 -7.01
C GLU A 297 8.71 -12.74 -7.49
N HIS A 298 7.99 -11.98 -6.66
CA HIS A 298 6.59 -11.60 -6.82
C HIS A 298 6.46 -10.08 -6.68
N LYS A 299 5.41 -9.51 -7.26
CA LYS A 299 5.15 -8.06 -7.24
C LYS A 299 4.78 -7.63 -5.82
N ALA A 300 5.77 -7.05 -5.14
CA ALA A 300 5.72 -6.71 -3.73
C ALA A 300 4.98 -5.37 -3.58
N GLU A 301 3.80 -5.40 -2.96
CA GLU A 301 2.94 -4.22 -2.80
C GLU A 301 2.72 -3.94 -1.31
N GLY A 302 1.99 -4.77 -0.58
CA GLY A 302 1.73 -4.48 0.83
C GLY A 302 2.93 -4.72 1.75
N LEU A 303 3.23 -3.78 2.65
CA LEU A 303 4.28 -3.91 3.67
C LEU A 303 3.79 -3.55 5.06
N ALA A 304 4.10 -4.36 6.08
CA ALA A 304 3.81 -4.05 7.48
C ALA A 304 4.99 -4.37 8.41
N VAL A 305 5.26 -3.46 9.35
CA VAL A 305 6.21 -3.70 10.45
C VAL A 305 5.51 -4.48 11.56
N LEU A 306 6.03 -5.67 11.88
CA LEU A 306 5.43 -6.54 12.91
C LEU A 306 6.03 -6.30 14.29
N ASP A 307 7.34 -6.10 14.34
CA ASP A 307 8.08 -5.74 15.54
C ASP A 307 9.46 -5.17 15.17
N HIS A 308 10.42 -5.20 16.09
CA HIS A 308 11.74 -4.62 15.92
C HIS A 308 12.54 -5.26 14.78
N GLU A 309 12.30 -6.54 14.49
CA GLU A 309 13.14 -7.30 13.56
C GLU A 309 12.31 -8.03 12.50
N ARG A 310 10.99 -7.85 12.45
CA ARG A 310 10.13 -8.60 11.54
C ARG A 310 9.25 -7.70 10.68
N LEU A 311 9.21 -8.02 9.39
CA LEU A 311 8.34 -7.39 8.39
C LEU A 311 7.46 -8.44 7.73
N PHE A 312 6.24 -8.04 7.37
CA PHE A 312 5.34 -8.82 6.53
C PHE A 312 5.21 -8.14 5.17
N VAL A 313 5.33 -8.93 4.09
CA VAL A 313 5.17 -8.47 2.71
C VAL A 313 4.05 -9.27 2.05
N ALA A 314 3.05 -8.57 1.49
CA ALA A 314 2.02 -9.14 0.64
C ALA A 314 2.37 -8.92 -0.83
N TYR A 315 1.94 -9.86 -1.68
CA TYR A 315 2.17 -9.78 -3.11
C TYR A 315 0.88 -9.64 -3.90
N ASP A 316 0.83 -8.64 -4.78
CA ASP A 316 -0.22 -8.47 -5.79
C ASP A 316 0.36 -8.79 -7.17
N ASN A 317 0.30 -10.07 -7.52
CA ASN A 317 0.77 -10.55 -8.81
C ASN A 317 -0.21 -10.29 -9.95
N ASP A 318 -1.25 -9.48 -9.75
CA ASP A 318 -2.34 -9.31 -10.69
C ASP A 318 -2.85 -10.71 -11.12
N ARG A 319 -2.83 -10.98 -12.43
CA ARG A 319 -3.28 -12.25 -13.02
C ARG A 319 -2.18 -13.32 -13.09
N HIS A 320 -0.95 -13.03 -12.66
CA HIS A 320 0.11 -14.01 -12.63
C HIS A 320 -0.14 -14.99 -11.46
N MET A 321 -0.38 -16.24 -11.82
CA MET A 321 -0.80 -17.27 -10.87
C MET A 321 0.37 -18.05 -10.27
N HIS A 322 1.58 -17.90 -10.82
CA HIS A 322 2.75 -18.68 -10.41
C HIS A 322 3.15 -18.42 -8.96
N LEU A 323 3.53 -19.47 -8.23
CA LEU A 323 3.95 -19.39 -6.82
C LEU A 323 5.48 -19.33 -6.64
N GLY A 324 6.26 -19.81 -7.60
CA GLY A 324 7.73 -19.77 -7.50
C GLY A 324 8.22 -20.44 -6.22
N SER A 325 9.08 -19.76 -5.46
CA SER A 325 9.62 -20.29 -4.20
C SER A 325 8.61 -20.38 -3.04
N VAL A 326 7.41 -19.80 -3.18
CA VAL A 326 6.44 -19.67 -2.07
C VAL A 326 5.83 -21.01 -1.68
N ASP A 327 5.61 -21.91 -2.64
CA ASP A 327 4.88 -23.17 -2.45
C ASP A 327 5.38 -24.23 -3.44
N GLU A 328 5.17 -25.51 -3.14
CA GLU A 328 5.47 -26.61 -4.07
C GLU A 328 4.46 -26.68 -5.23
N ARG A 329 3.28 -26.06 -5.07
CA ARG A 329 2.29 -25.90 -6.14
C ARG A 329 2.80 -24.93 -7.21
N ASP A 330 2.57 -25.25 -8.48
CA ASP A 330 2.95 -24.37 -9.59
C ASP A 330 2.15 -23.06 -9.59
N GLU A 331 0.87 -23.13 -9.22
CA GLU A 331 -0.08 -22.02 -9.29
C GLU A 331 -0.92 -21.90 -8.01
N ARG A 332 -1.20 -20.66 -7.62
CA ARG A 332 -2.15 -20.32 -6.57
C ARG A 332 -3.59 -20.49 -7.04
N HIS A 333 -4.52 -20.62 -6.10
CA HIS A 333 -5.93 -20.41 -6.40
C HIS A 333 -6.23 -18.92 -6.52
N ALA A 334 -7.23 -18.54 -7.33
CA ALA A 334 -7.62 -17.14 -7.50
C ALA A 334 -8.03 -16.46 -6.18
N CYS A 335 -8.44 -17.23 -5.17
CA CYS A 335 -8.76 -16.71 -3.84
C CYS A 335 -7.55 -16.56 -2.90
N GLU A 336 -6.35 -16.90 -3.35
CA GLU A 336 -5.14 -16.89 -2.54
C GLU A 336 -4.24 -15.70 -2.91
N ALA A 337 -3.67 -15.05 -1.89
CA ALA A 337 -2.62 -14.04 -2.04
C ALA A 337 -1.30 -14.56 -1.44
N PRO A 338 -0.18 -14.56 -2.18
CA PRO A 338 1.12 -14.95 -1.65
C PRO A 338 1.67 -13.93 -0.64
N TYR A 339 2.53 -14.36 0.29
CA TYR A 339 3.22 -13.46 1.22
C TYR A 339 4.64 -13.94 1.60
N SER A 340 5.41 -13.05 2.20
CA SER A 340 6.67 -13.37 2.89
C SER A 340 6.76 -12.70 4.26
N LEU A 341 7.29 -13.44 5.23
CA LEU A 341 7.70 -12.94 6.53
C LEU A 341 9.22 -12.81 6.54
N LEU A 342 9.72 -11.62 6.84
CA LEU A 342 11.14 -11.31 6.84
C LEU A 342 11.65 -11.14 8.27
N HIS A 343 12.90 -11.54 8.50
CA HIS A 343 13.74 -11.03 9.59
C HIS A 343 14.65 -9.94 9.05
N VAL A 344 14.81 -8.84 9.76
CA VAL A 344 15.65 -7.70 9.37
C VAL A 344 16.64 -7.38 10.49
N SER A 345 17.91 -7.16 10.12
CA SER A 345 19.03 -6.90 11.04
C SER A 345 19.99 -5.82 10.56
#